data_AF-A0A137P4J9-F1
#
_entry.id   AF-A0A137P4J9-F1
#
_cell.length_a   1.000
_cell.length_b   1.000
_cell.length_c   1.000
_cell.angle_alpha   90.00
_cell.angle_beta   90.00
_cell.angle_gamma   90.00
#
_symmetry.space_group_name_H-M   'P 1'
#
loop_
_entity.id
_entity.type
_entity.pdbx_description
1 polymer ?
#
loop_
_entity_poly.entity_id
_entity_poly.type
_entity_poly.pdbx_seq_one_letter_code
_entity_poly.pdbx_strand_id
1 'polypeptide(L)'
;MTGYSDLSLPIALTWYKIEGSIPNIVAKTSTLVKRPNNYQDHLTLYNIYLTYLHPHFPFINPQKIFSLIELAQFDNPLLTSTLCRAQLFWLAMNNYDIPSLEDIELYRMTIREISRFESNISLDGVQTDISLLLLEVTRYEIASLNKHLTSAVYKSHQLGLHDLQSVLMDKEYEEKLCAWSLLTWLDFLLHVMLGQPKLIKSNPTLNMNTCTSPINHDKDKIFSSVSSHVMKQYEACIRLSSDFPKNRREFHPEKTTESTILHLIEMLSRAQAFVDMNVDFELVKEPNTTGSTASLWRLAQFLKCCMLIIDLCELLGRHYQHQSEIREKYLKVQR
;
A
#
# COMPACT_ATOMS: atom_id res chain seq x y z
N MET A 1 -3.10 -19.98 27.95
CA MET A 1 -3.07 -18.52 28.19
C MET A 1 -1.73 -18.00 27.68
N THR A 2 -1.67 -17.55 26.43
CA THR A 2 -0.46 -16.97 25.82
C THR A 2 -0.48 -15.46 26.04
N GLY A 3 0.55 -14.95 26.71
CA GLY A 3 0.71 -13.53 27.03
C GLY A 3 0.93 -12.69 25.78
N TYR A 4 0.19 -11.58 25.67
CA TYR A 4 0.24 -10.62 24.56
C TYR A 4 1.41 -9.62 24.66
N SER A 5 2.56 -10.05 25.19
CA SER A 5 3.75 -9.18 25.34
C SER A 5 4.54 -8.96 24.04
N ASP A 6 4.18 -9.65 22.95
CA ASP A 6 4.89 -9.63 21.67
C ASP A 6 4.37 -8.58 20.66
N LEU A 7 3.37 -7.77 21.03
CA LEU A 7 2.73 -6.78 20.14
C LEU A 7 3.35 -5.37 20.18
N SER A 8 4.46 -5.18 20.91
CA SER A 8 5.22 -3.92 20.96
C SER A 8 6.38 -3.87 19.95
N LEU A 9 6.50 -4.86 19.07
CA LEU A 9 7.52 -4.86 18.02
C LEU A 9 7.08 -3.96 16.85
N PRO A 10 7.94 -3.03 16.38
CA PRO A 10 7.76 -2.34 15.11
C PRO A 10 7.33 -3.32 14.03
N ILE A 11 6.42 -2.93 13.14
CA ILE A 11 5.86 -3.77 12.07
C ILE A 11 6.95 -4.43 11.22
N ALA A 12 8.10 -3.76 11.07
CA ALA A 12 9.31 -4.28 10.44
C ALA A 12 9.98 -5.45 11.20
N LEU A 13 9.90 -5.49 12.53
CA LEU A 13 10.38 -6.61 13.36
C LEU A 13 9.39 -7.78 13.41
N THR A 14 8.10 -7.55 13.13
CA THR A 14 7.14 -8.63 12.89
C THR A 14 7.50 -9.42 11.62
N TRP A 15 8.09 -8.75 10.63
CA TRP A 15 8.64 -9.35 9.41
C TRP A 15 9.89 -10.22 9.65
N TYR A 16 10.77 -9.83 10.58
CA TYR A 16 11.98 -10.63 10.91
C TYR A 16 11.66 -12.02 11.48
N LYS A 17 10.51 -12.18 12.15
CA LYS A 17 10.00 -13.49 12.56
C LYS A 17 9.38 -14.28 11.38
N ILE A 18 8.94 -13.61 10.31
CA ILE A 18 8.28 -14.23 9.14
C ILE A 18 9.27 -14.77 8.10
N GLU A 19 10.45 -14.17 7.92
CA GLU A 19 11.45 -14.72 6.99
C GLU A 19 12.31 -15.84 7.59
N GLY A 20 12.65 -15.74 8.88
CA GLY A 20 13.23 -16.87 9.63
C GLY A 20 12.24 -18.03 9.83
N SER A 21 10.96 -17.83 9.49
CA SER A 21 9.96 -18.88 9.47
C SER A 21 9.02 -18.69 8.29
N ILE A 22 9.36 -19.27 7.12
CA ILE A 22 8.36 -19.60 6.10
C ILE A 22 7.16 -20.16 6.88
N PRO A 23 6.01 -19.49 6.87
CA PRO A 23 5.07 -19.67 7.96
C PRO A 23 4.57 -21.10 7.98
N ASN A 24 4.60 -21.73 9.16
CA ASN A 24 4.10 -23.09 9.39
C ASN A 24 2.75 -23.35 8.70
N ILE A 25 1.89 -22.34 8.56
CA ILE A 25 0.59 -22.43 7.87
C ILE A 25 0.75 -22.60 6.35
N VAL A 26 1.62 -21.83 5.69
CA VAL A 26 1.84 -21.88 4.24
C VAL A 26 2.54 -23.18 3.84
N ALA A 27 3.57 -23.59 4.60
CA ALA A 27 4.34 -24.81 4.33
C ALA A 27 3.55 -26.12 4.60
N LYS A 28 2.56 -26.13 5.50
CA LYS A 28 1.77 -27.33 5.85
C LYS A 28 0.54 -27.57 4.96
N THR A 29 0.17 -26.63 4.09
CA THR A 29 -1.12 -26.63 3.39
C THR A 29 -1.02 -26.95 1.89
N SER A 30 0.10 -27.58 1.47
CA SER A 30 0.68 -27.57 0.11
C SER A 30 -0.21 -27.94 -1.09
N THR A 31 -1.41 -28.51 -0.92
CA THR A 31 -2.33 -28.83 -2.03
C THR A 31 -3.76 -28.31 -1.88
N LEU A 32 -4.23 -28.10 -0.65
CA LEU A 32 -5.63 -27.76 -0.33
C LEU A 32 -6.03 -26.40 -0.91
N VAL A 33 -5.12 -25.43 -0.88
CA VAL A 33 -5.41 -24.03 -1.21
C VAL A 33 -5.35 -23.76 -2.73
N LYS A 34 -4.79 -24.66 -3.53
CA LYS A 34 -4.73 -24.52 -4.99
C LYS A 34 -6.12 -24.49 -5.64
N ARG A 35 -7.08 -25.21 -5.06
CA ARG A 35 -8.49 -25.25 -5.47
C ARG A 35 -9.38 -25.24 -4.22
N PRO A 36 -9.62 -24.08 -3.61
CA PRO A 36 -10.37 -24.00 -2.36
C PRO A 36 -11.79 -24.47 -2.59
N ASN A 37 -12.21 -25.52 -1.87
CA ASN A 37 -13.50 -26.18 -2.08
C ASN A 37 -14.31 -26.35 -0.79
N ASN A 38 -13.71 -26.04 0.36
CA ASN A 38 -14.35 -26.22 1.66
C ASN A 38 -14.07 -25.03 2.59
N TYR A 39 -14.82 -24.95 3.69
CA TYR A 39 -14.68 -23.90 4.71
C TYR A 39 -13.25 -23.77 5.26
N GLN A 40 -12.54 -24.87 5.45
CA GLN A 40 -11.17 -24.88 6.00
C GLN A 40 -10.15 -24.26 5.03
N ASP A 41 -10.32 -24.47 3.72
CA ASP A 41 -9.49 -23.85 2.69
C ASP A 41 -9.68 -22.32 2.70
N HIS A 42 -10.92 -21.86 2.81
CA HIS A 42 -11.26 -20.43 2.89
C HIS A 42 -10.73 -19.78 4.18
N LEU A 43 -10.84 -20.47 5.32
CA LEU A 43 -10.22 -20.01 6.57
C LEU A 43 -8.70 -19.92 6.47
N THR A 44 -8.06 -20.88 5.78
CA THR A 44 -6.61 -20.86 5.54
C THR A 44 -6.23 -19.63 4.72
N LEU A 45 -6.96 -19.35 3.63
CA LEU A 45 -6.77 -18.15 2.82
C LEU A 45 -7.01 -16.86 3.61
N TYR A 46 -8.04 -16.81 4.46
CA TYR A 46 -8.30 -15.68 5.33
C TYR A 46 -7.15 -15.44 6.32
N ASN A 47 -6.62 -16.49 6.93
CA ASN A 47 -5.48 -16.37 7.83
C ASN A 47 -4.22 -15.87 7.11
N ILE A 48 -4.00 -16.30 5.86
CA ILE A 48 -2.93 -15.79 5.01
C ILE A 48 -3.13 -14.29 4.72
N TYR A 49 -4.35 -13.90 4.34
CA TYR A 49 -4.68 -12.49 4.12
C TYR A 49 -4.41 -11.65 5.38
N LEU A 50 -4.96 -12.04 6.53
CA LEU A 50 -4.82 -11.33 7.79
C LEU A 50 -3.36 -11.18 8.22
N THR A 51 -2.56 -12.22 8.01
CA THR A 51 -1.17 -12.24 8.49
C THR A 51 -0.21 -11.54 7.54
N TYR A 52 -0.38 -11.67 6.23
CA TYR A 52 0.64 -11.26 5.25
C TYR A 52 0.22 -10.12 4.33
N LEU A 53 -1.07 -9.92 4.08
CA LEU A 53 -1.55 -8.95 3.09
C LEU A 53 -2.17 -7.71 3.76
N HIS A 54 -3.01 -7.92 4.76
CA HIS A 54 -3.71 -6.85 5.47
C HIS A 54 -2.77 -5.82 6.12
N PRO A 55 -1.65 -6.20 6.78
CA PRO A 55 -0.76 -5.23 7.42
C PRO A 55 -0.15 -4.19 6.47
N HIS A 56 -0.10 -4.48 5.16
CA HIS A 56 0.45 -3.58 4.13
C HIS A 56 -0.60 -2.77 3.39
N PHE A 57 -1.78 -3.34 3.29
CA PHE A 57 -2.92 -2.74 2.61
C PHE A 57 -4.16 -2.86 3.50
N PRO A 58 -4.20 -2.16 4.65
CA PRO A 58 -5.31 -2.28 5.60
C PRO A 58 -6.50 -1.40 5.21
N PHE A 59 -7.07 -1.64 4.03
CA PHE A 59 -8.21 -0.89 3.51
C PHE A 59 -9.55 -1.64 3.64
N ILE A 60 -9.54 -2.85 4.20
CA ILE A 60 -10.70 -3.70 4.45
C ILE A 60 -10.66 -4.15 5.91
N ASN A 61 -11.80 -4.07 6.60
CA ASN A 61 -11.97 -4.65 7.93
C ASN A 61 -11.95 -6.20 7.90
N PRO A 62 -10.97 -6.86 8.55
CA PRO A 62 -10.87 -8.33 8.53
C PRO A 62 -12.08 -9.04 9.14
N GLN A 63 -12.71 -8.47 10.16
CA GLN A 63 -13.90 -9.03 10.80
C GLN A 63 -15.06 -9.14 9.80
N LYS A 64 -15.17 -8.18 8.87
CA LYS A 64 -16.15 -8.23 7.78
C LYS A 64 -15.94 -9.46 6.90
N ILE A 65 -14.69 -9.72 6.52
CA ILE A 65 -14.33 -10.90 5.71
C ILE A 65 -14.60 -12.20 6.48
N PHE A 66 -14.24 -12.26 7.76
CA PHE A 66 -14.51 -13.43 8.60
C PHE A 66 -16.00 -13.74 8.68
N SER A 67 -16.85 -12.73 8.93
CA SER A 67 -18.30 -12.91 8.96
C SER A 67 -18.87 -13.38 7.62
N LEU A 68 -18.36 -12.89 6.48
CA LEU A 68 -18.78 -13.37 5.15
C LEU A 68 -18.41 -14.85 4.94
N ILE A 69 -17.28 -15.32 5.47
CA ILE A 69 -16.88 -16.74 5.44
C ILE A 69 -17.79 -17.59 6.32
N GLU A 70 -18.10 -17.14 7.55
CA GLU A 70 -19.02 -17.84 8.46
C GLU A 70 -20.42 -18.00 7.87
N LEU A 71 -20.88 -16.99 7.13
CA LEU A 71 -22.18 -16.99 6.46
C LEU A 71 -22.15 -17.67 5.07
N ALA A 72 -21.00 -18.16 4.62
CA ALA A 72 -20.79 -18.75 3.29
C ALA A 72 -21.26 -17.86 2.11
N GLN A 73 -21.10 -16.53 2.23
CA GLN A 73 -21.52 -15.55 1.22
C GLN A 73 -20.49 -15.39 0.09
N PHE A 74 -20.23 -16.47 -0.65
CA PHE A 74 -19.26 -16.47 -1.77
C PHE A 74 -19.77 -15.77 -3.04
N ASP A 75 -21.02 -15.31 -3.04
CA ASP A 75 -21.56 -14.35 -4.00
C ASP A 75 -21.13 -12.90 -3.68
N ASN A 76 -20.53 -12.64 -2.51
CA ASN A 76 -19.97 -11.34 -2.19
C ASN A 76 -18.61 -11.13 -2.88
N PRO A 77 -18.47 -10.12 -3.77
CA PRO A 77 -17.24 -9.91 -4.51
C PRO A 77 -16.07 -9.42 -3.63
N LEU A 78 -16.35 -8.78 -2.48
CA LEU A 78 -15.32 -8.38 -1.53
C LEU A 78 -14.65 -9.62 -0.90
N LEU A 79 -15.45 -10.64 -0.56
CA LEU A 79 -14.93 -11.90 -0.03
C LEU A 79 -14.06 -12.62 -1.07
N THR A 80 -14.61 -12.87 -2.26
CA THR A 80 -13.92 -13.66 -3.30
C THR A 80 -12.63 -12.98 -3.77
N SER A 81 -12.62 -11.65 -3.94
CA SER A 81 -11.41 -10.91 -4.33
C SER A 81 -10.34 -10.94 -3.24
N THR A 82 -10.72 -10.82 -1.97
CA THR A 82 -9.81 -10.91 -0.83
C THR A 82 -9.15 -12.28 -0.75
N LEU A 83 -9.95 -13.36 -0.86
CA LEU A 83 -9.42 -14.72 -0.84
C LEU A 83 -8.57 -15.02 -2.08
N CYS A 84 -8.92 -14.47 -3.25
CA CYS A 84 -8.12 -14.61 -4.48
C CYS A 84 -6.71 -14.02 -4.30
N ARG A 85 -6.59 -12.85 -3.67
CA ARG A 85 -5.29 -12.24 -3.35
C ARG A 85 -4.45 -13.15 -2.44
N ALA A 86 -5.06 -13.72 -1.41
CA ALA A 86 -4.39 -14.68 -0.54
C ALA A 86 -3.98 -15.96 -1.27
N GLN A 87 -4.79 -16.43 -2.22
CA GLN A 87 -4.51 -17.63 -3.00
C GLN A 87 -3.31 -17.43 -3.92
N LEU A 88 -3.24 -16.30 -4.61
CA LEU A 88 -2.08 -15.93 -5.42
C LEU A 88 -0.81 -15.81 -4.57
N PHE A 89 -0.90 -15.15 -3.42
CA PHE A 89 0.22 -15.07 -2.48
C PHE A 89 0.68 -16.46 -2.05
N TRP A 90 -0.24 -17.34 -1.70
CA TRP A 90 0.07 -18.72 -1.32
C TRP A 90 0.73 -19.52 -2.45
N LEU A 91 0.23 -19.41 -3.68
CA LEU A 91 0.82 -20.06 -4.86
C LEU A 91 2.26 -19.60 -5.07
N ALA A 92 2.47 -18.29 -4.98
CA ALA A 92 3.78 -17.67 -5.14
C ALA A 92 4.77 -18.16 -4.06
N MET A 93 4.37 -18.13 -2.79
CA MET A 93 5.22 -18.58 -1.67
C MET A 93 5.58 -20.07 -1.70
N ASN A 94 4.76 -20.90 -2.35
CA ASN A 94 5.03 -22.34 -2.51
C ASN A 94 5.78 -22.68 -3.81
N ASN A 95 6.28 -21.67 -4.54
CA ASN A 95 6.97 -21.85 -5.82
C ASN A 95 6.15 -22.62 -6.87
N TYR A 96 4.83 -22.45 -6.85
CA TYR A 96 3.98 -22.97 -7.92
C TYR A 96 3.96 -22.01 -9.11
N ASP A 97 3.77 -22.57 -10.30
CA ASP A 97 3.41 -21.77 -11.48
C ASP A 97 2.14 -20.99 -11.20
N ILE A 98 2.23 -19.67 -11.29
CA ILE A 98 1.11 -18.77 -11.07
C ILE A 98 0.24 -18.74 -12.34
N PRO A 99 -1.00 -19.27 -12.29
CA PRO A 99 -1.87 -19.35 -13.45
C PRO A 99 -2.32 -17.95 -13.92
N SER A 100 -2.96 -17.88 -15.10
CA SER A 100 -3.63 -16.65 -15.52
C SER A 100 -4.77 -16.31 -14.53
N LEU A 101 -5.15 -15.04 -14.41
CA LEU A 101 -6.27 -14.67 -13.52
C LEU A 101 -7.58 -15.34 -13.94
N GLU A 102 -7.79 -15.51 -15.26
CA GLU A 102 -8.97 -16.16 -15.82
C GLU A 102 -9.10 -17.64 -15.47
N ASP A 103 -7.99 -18.30 -15.12
CA ASP A 103 -7.96 -19.69 -14.67
C ASP A 103 -8.27 -19.84 -13.16
N ILE A 104 -8.31 -18.73 -12.41
CA ILE A 104 -8.56 -18.73 -10.97
C ILE A 104 -10.05 -18.55 -10.71
N GLU A 105 -10.67 -19.58 -10.11
CA GLU A 105 -12.12 -19.57 -9.85
C GLU A 105 -12.57 -18.37 -9.01
N LEU A 106 -11.84 -18.04 -7.94
CA LEU A 106 -12.18 -16.89 -7.09
C LEU A 106 -12.18 -15.57 -7.87
N TYR A 107 -11.23 -15.37 -8.80
CA TYR A 107 -11.21 -14.21 -9.68
C TYR A 107 -12.43 -14.18 -10.60
N ARG A 108 -12.75 -15.31 -11.27
CA ARG A 108 -13.94 -15.41 -12.13
C ARG A 108 -15.23 -15.13 -11.37
N MET A 109 -15.34 -15.65 -10.15
CA MET A 109 -16.47 -15.37 -9.27
C MET A 109 -16.56 -13.88 -8.96
N THR A 110 -15.46 -13.24 -8.57
CA THR A 110 -15.44 -11.78 -8.34
C THR A 110 -15.92 -11.01 -9.57
N ILE A 111 -15.38 -11.28 -10.75
CA ILE A 111 -15.75 -10.58 -11.99
C ILE A 111 -17.23 -10.82 -12.35
N ARG A 112 -17.75 -12.03 -12.13
CA ARG A 112 -19.17 -12.33 -12.36
C ARG A 112 -20.07 -11.53 -11.41
N GLU A 113 -19.77 -11.52 -10.12
CA GLU A 113 -20.62 -10.86 -9.13
C GLU A 113 -20.49 -9.33 -9.20
N ILE A 114 -19.30 -8.78 -9.45
CA ILE A 114 -19.15 -7.31 -9.57
C ILE A 114 -19.98 -6.74 -10.73
N SER A 115 -20.11 -7.47 -11.83
CA SER A 115 -20.97 -7.08 -12.97
C SER A 115 -22.45 -7.02 -12.61
N ARG A 116 -22.90 -7.83 -11.64
CA ARG A 116 -24.28 -7.82 -11.14
C ARG A 116 -24.55 -6.65 -10.19
N PHE A 117 -23.51 -6.19 -9.49
CA PHE A 117 -23.59 -5.11 -8.52
C PHE A 117 -22.95 -3.81 -9.03
N GLU A 118 -22.77 -3.66 -10.34
CA GLU A 118 -22.04 -2.51 -10.92
C GLU A 118 -22.69 -1.16 -10.58
N SER A 119 -24.03 -1.13 -10.48
CA SER A 119 -24.79 0.06 -10.08
C SER A 119 -24.76 0.37 -8.59
N ASN A 120 -24.32 -0.58 -7.75
CA ASN A 120 -24.31 -0.40 -6.30
C ASN A 120 -23.06 0.39 -5.88
N ILE A 121 -23.30 1.61 -5.42
CA ILE A 121 -22.26 2.48 -4.88
C ILE A 121 -22.11 2.16 -3.39
N SER A 122 -21.10 1.37 -3.04
CA SER A 122 -20.77 0.99 -1.67
C SER A 122 -19.27 0.95 -1.44
N LEU A 123 -18.86 1.05 -0.17
CA LEU A 123 -17.45 0.92 0.20
C LEU A 123 -16.90 -0.46 -0.20
N ASP A 124 -17.69 -1.53 -0.05
CA ASP A 124 -17.35 -2.89 -0.49
C ASP A 124 -17.05 -2.94 -1.99
N GLY A 125 -17.81 -2.20 -2.80
CA GLY A 125 -17.57 -2.06 -4.24
C GLY A 125 -16.22 -1.40 -4.53
N VAL A 126 -15.89 -0.32 -3.83
CA VAL A 126 -14.58 0.36 -3.94
C VAL A 126 -13.44 -0.56 -3.51
N GLN A 127 -13.57 -1.22 -2.36
CA GLN A 127 -12.57 -2.14 -1.82
C GLN A 127 -12.37 -3.36 -2.74
N THR A 128 -13.44 -3.86 -3.36
CA THR A 128 -13.36 -4.92 -4.38
C THR A 128 -12.57 -4.43 -5.59
N ASP A 129 -12.90 -3.26 -6.14
CA ASP A 129 -12.19 -2.68 -7.28
C ASP A 129 -10.69 -2.49 -6.96
N ILE A 130 -10.35 -2.00 -5.76
CA ILE A 130 -8.96 -1.89 -5.29
C ILE A 130 -8.28 -3.28 -5.20
N SER A 131 -8.98 -4.31 -4.74
CA SER A 131 -8.43 -5.67 -4.68
C SER A 131 -8.17 -6.23 -6.09
N LEU A 132 -9.07 -5.98 -7.04
CA LEU A 132 -8.88 -6.33 -8.45
C LEU A 132 -7.71 -5.59 -9.07
N LEU A 133 -7.57 -4.29 -8.81
CA LEU A 133 -6.41 -3.51 -9.24
C LEU A 133 -5.11 -4.17 -8.83
N LEU A 134 -5.00 -4.54 -7.55
CA LEU A 134 -3.82 -5.18 -6.98
C LEU A 134 -3.53 -6.55 -7.62
N LEU A 135 -4.56 -7.31 -7.98
CA LEU A 135 -4.42 -8.59 -8.70
C LEU A 135 -3.94 -8.36 -10.14
N GLU A 136 -4.59 -7.47 -10.86
CA GLU A 136 -4.40 -7.25 -12.31
C GLU A 136 -3.07 -6.61 -12.64
N VAL A 137 -2.58 -5.71 -11.78
CA VAL A 137 -1.24 -5.14 -11.93
C VAL A 137 -0.16 -6.21 -11.78
N THR A 138 -0.36 -7.24 -10.95
CA THR A 138 0.64 -8.33 -10.79
C THR A 138 0.78 -9.19 -12.04
N ARG A 139 -0.25 -9.18 -12.89
CA ARG A 139 -0.31 -9.97 -14.12
C ARG A 139 -0.26 -9.11 -15.38
N TYR A 140 -0.07 -7.79 -15.22
CA TYR A 140 0.04 -6.84 -16.31
C TYR A 140 -1.21 -6.76 -17.22
N GLU A 141 -2.39 -6.97 -16.62
CA GLU A 141 -3.70 -6.93 -17.30
C GLU A 141 -4.19 -5.48 -17.47
N ILE A 142 -3.51 -4.69 -18.31
CA ILE A 142 -3.67 -3.22 -18.40
C ILE A 142 -5.12 -2.79 -18.65
N ALA A 143 -5.86 -3.49 -19.51
CA ALA A 143 -7.23 -3.11 -19.87
C ALA A 143 -8.19 -3.23 -18.66
N SER A 144 -8.15 -4.37 -17.97
CA SER A 144 -8.96 -4.62 -16.76
C SER A 144 -8.56 -3.68 -15.63
N LEU A 145 -7.24 -3.47 -15.46
CA LEU A 145 -6.68 -2.55 -14.48
C LEU A 145 -7.24 -1.13 -14.64
N ASN A 146 -7.26 -0.61 -15.86
CA ASN A 146 -7.81 0.73 -16.14
C ASN A 146 -9.31 0.83 -15.87
N LYS A 147 -10.06 -0.23 -16.21
CA LYS A 147 -11.49 -0.31 -15.95
C LYS A 147 -11.77 -0.22 -14.45
N HIS A 148 -11.11 -1.05 -13.65
CA HIS A 148 -11.31 -1.07 -12.20
C HIS A 148 -10.76 0.18 -11.51
N LEU A 149 -9.70 0.81 -12.03
CA LEU A 149 -9.19 2.09 -11.51
C LEU A 149 -10.25 3.17 -11.68
N THR A 150 -10.78 3.29 -12.89
CA THR A 150 -11.79 4.30 -13.23
C THR A 150 -13.06 4.07 -12.39
N SER A 151 -13.51 2.82 -12.23
CA SER A 151 -14.65 2.44 -11.39
C SER A 151 -14.42 2.83 -9.92
N ALA A 152 -13.27 2.45 -9.35
CA ALA A 152 -12.93 2.75 -7.96
C ALA A 152 -12.91 4.26 -7.70
N VAL A 153 -12.28 5.03 -8.60
CA VAL A 153 -12.21 6.50 -8.50
C VAL A 153 -13.61 7.10 -8.54
N TYR A 154 -14.41 6.69 -9.52
CA TYR A 154 -15.79 7.18 -9.67
C TYR A 154 -16.63 6.90 -8.42
N LYS A 155 -16.68 5.64 -7.95
CA LYS A 155 -17.44 5.26 -6.76
C LYS A 155 -16.93 5.96 -5.50
N SER A 156 -15.62 6.12 -5.36
CA SER A 156 -15.01 6.85 -4.24
C SER A 156 -15.44 8.30 -4.18
N HIS A 157 -15.54 8.97 -5.34
CA HIS A 157 -16.06 10.33 -5.39
C HIS A 157 -17.54 10.41 -5.01
N GLN A 158 -18.37 9.47 -5.48
CA GLN A 158 -19.79 9.41 -5.14
C GLN A 158 -20.02 9.17 -3.63
N LEU A 159 -19.14 8.40 -2.99
CA LEU A 159 -19.17 8.13 -1.55
C LEU A 159 -18.48 9.21 -0.69
N GLY A 160 -17.92 10.25 -1.30
CA GLY A 160 -17.23 11.31 -0.57
C GLY A 160 -15.92 10.90 0.10
N LEU A 161 -15.28 9.79 -0.33
CA LEU A 161 -14.03 9.29 0.29
C LEU A 161 -12.88 10.32 0.28
N HIS A 162 -12.92 11.25 -0.67
CA HIS A 162 -11.95 12.33 -0.83
C HIS A 162 -12.14 13.49 0.16
N ASP A 163 -13.33 13.63 0.75
CA ASP A 163 -13.68 14.67 1.72
C ASP A 163 -13.68 14.11 3.14
N LEU A 164 -12.47 13.88 3.68
CA LEU A 164 -12.29 13.27 4.99
C LEU A 164 -12.94 14.06 6.13
N GLN A 165 -13.13 15.39 5.99
CA GLN A 165 -13.80 16.20 7.01
C GLN A 165 -15.28 15.85 7.14
N SER A 166 -15.94 15.56 6.03
CA SER A 166 -17.35 15.14 6.01
C SER A 166 -17.58 13.74 6.61
N VAL A 167 -16.54 12.91 6.69
CA VAL A 167 -16.63 11.47 7.05
C VAL A 167 -16.18 11.20 8.49
N LEU A 168 -15.68 12.19 9.24
CA LEU A 168 -15.12 12.01 10.59
C LEU A 168 -16.03 11.31 11.62
N MET A 169 -17.34 11.31 11.38
CA MET A 169 -18.35 10.70 12.24
C MET A 169 -18.84 9.33 11.76
N ASP A 170 -18.29 8.82 10.65
CA ASP A 170 -18.68 7.54 10.06
C ASP A 170 -18.04 6.37 10.82
N LYS A 171 -18.80 5.29 11.03
CA LYS A 171 -18.29 4.04 11.61
C LYS A 171 -17.23 3.39 10.72
N GLU A 172 -17.31 3.60 9.41
CA GLU A 172 -16.37 3.10 8.41
C GLU A 172 -15.27 4.14 8.08
N TYR A 173 -15.14 5.22 8.86
CA TYR A 173 -14.22 6.34 8.56
C TYR A 173 -12.81 5.88 8.21
N GLU A 174 -12.24 4.95 8.98
CA GLU A 174 -10.87 4.53 8.74
C GLU A 174 -10.71 3.66 7.50
N GLU A 175 -11.67 2.77 7.23
CA GLU A 175 -11.66 1.96 6.00
C GLU A 175 -11.76 2.88 4.77
N LYS A 176 -12.60 3.92 4.85
CA LYS A 176 -12.73 4.95 3.81
C LYS A 176 -11.42 5.73 3.61
N LEU A 177 -10.79 6.17 4.71
CA LEU A 177 -9.50 6.85 4.68
C LEU A 177 -8.41 5.97 4.03
N CYS A 178 -8.31 4.71 4.46
CA CYS A 178 -7.31 3.78 3.96
C CYS A 178 -7.55 3.41 2.50
N ALA A 179 -8.80 3.18 2.10
CA ALA A 179 -9.18 2.91 0.72
C ALA A 179 -8.85 4.11 -0.20
N TRP A 180 -9.17 5.33 0.22
CA TRP A 180 -8.86 6.53 -0.54
C TRP A 180 -7.35 6.76 -0.71
N SER A 181 -6.60 6.62 0.39
CA SER A 181 -5.14 6.77 0.39
C SER A 181 -4.48 5.75 -0.55
N LEU A 182 -4.89 4.49 -0.44
CA LEU A 182 -4.37 3.41 -1.28
C LEU A 182 -4.74 3.61 -2.75
N LEU A 183 -5.97 4.02 -3.04
CA LEU A 183 -6.40 4.28 -4.41
C LEU A 183 -5.62 5.45 -5.04
N THR A 184 -5.41 6.53 -4.29
CA THR A 184 -4.58 7.68 -4.72
C THR A 184 -3.15 7.24 -5.04
N TRP A 185 -2.62 6.33 -4.23
CA TRP A 185 -1.30 5.74 -4.43
C TRP A 185 -1.23 4.82 -5.64
N LEU A 186 -2.23 3.96 -5.85
CA LEU A 186 -2.31 3.09 -7.02
C LEU A 186 -2.39 3.93 -8.31
N ASP A 187 -3.26 4.93 -8.37
CA ASP A 187 -3.35 5.87 -9.50
C ASP A 187 -1.99 6.53 -9.82
N PHE A 188 -1.29 6.99 -8.78
CA PHE A 188 0.05 7.54 -8.94
C PHE A 188 1.08 6.52 -9.44
N LEU A 189 1.07 5.29 -8.93
CA LEU A 189 1.98 4.25 -9.38
C LEU A 189 1.76 3.87 -10.84
N LEU A 190 0.50 3.72 -11.25
CA LEU A 190 0.15 3.39 -12.63
C LEU A 190 0.55 4.52 -13.59
N HIS A 191 0.42 5.78 -13.18
CA HIS A 191 0.95 6.91 -13.93
C HIS A 191 2.47 6.80 -14.15
N VAL A 192 3.22 6.45 -13.10
CA VAL A 192 4.69 6.40 -13.15
C VAL A 192 5.20 5.17 -13.90
N MET A 193 4.61 4.00 -13.65
CA MET A 193 5.12 2.73 -14.18
C MET A 193 4.60 2.44 -15.59
N LEU A 194 3.36 2.81 -15.89
CA LEU A 194 2.68 2.49 -17.14
C LEU A 194 2.44 3.73 -18.02
N GLY A 195 2.83 4.92 -17.57
CA GLY A 195 2.61 6.17 -18.30
C GLY A 195 1.14 6.58 -18.39
N GLN A 196 0.27 6.04 -17.53
CA GLN A 196 -1.17 6.28 -17.60
C GLN A 196 -1.52 7.72 -17.16
N PRO A 197 -2.56 8.35 -17.73
CA PRO A 197 -3.04 9.63 -17.24
C PRO A 197 -3.53 9.51 -15.79
N LYS A 198 -3.08 10.42 -14.93
CA LYS A 198 -3.48 10.46 -13.53
C LYS A 198 -4.96 10.85 -13.41
N LEU A 199 -5.77 10.07 -12.70
CA LEU A 199 -7.19 10.34 -12.47
C LEU A 199 -7.42 11.17 -11.20
N ILE A 200 -6.61 10.96 -10.16
CA ILE A 200 -6.73 11.66 -8.88
C ILE A 200 -5.71 12.79 -8.82
N LYS A 201 -6.19 14.03 -8.72
CA LYS A 201 -5.30 15.19 -8.51
C LYS A 201 -4.63 15.10 -7.14
N SER A 202 -3.32 15.38 -7.10
CA SER A 202 -2.60 15.46 -5.82
C SER A 202 -3.23 16.55 -4.97
N ASN A 203 -3.67 16.22 -3.76
CA ASN A 203 -4.30 17.18 -2.86
C ASN A 203 -3.21 18.14 -2.30
N PRO A 204 -3.27 19.45 -2.62
CA PRO A 204 -2.26 20.40 -2.16
C PRO A 204 -2.35 20.71 -0.66
N THR A 205 -3.49 20.45 -0.01
CA THR A 205 -3.73 20.75 1.41
C THR A 205 -3.44 19.58 2.34
N LEU A 206 -3.00 18.45 1.80
CA LEU A 206 -2.76 17.21 2.54
C LEU A 206 -1.69 17.44 3.60
N ASN A 207 -2.13 17.69 4.84
CA ASN A 207 -1.28 18.15 5.93
C ASN A 207 -0.52 16.97 6.55
N MET A 208 0.68 16.77 6.03
CA MET A 208 1.62 15.72 6.44
C MET A 208 2.11 15.87 7.89
N ASN A 209 1.85 17.03 8.51
CA ASN A 209 2.20 17.32 9.90
C ASN A 209 1.13 16.85 10.90
N THR A 210 0.07 16.18 10.45
CA THR A 210 -0.93 15.57 11.34
C THR A 210 -0.46 14.20 11.86
N CYS A 211 0.64 14.22 12.60
CA CYS A 211 0.86 13.22 13.64
C CYS A 211 0.01 13.66 14.83
N THR A 212 -1.28 13.31 14.82
CA THR A 212 -2.19 13.65 15.92
C THR A 212 -2.68 12.41 16.62
N SER A 213 -2.28 12.35 17.90
CA SER A 213 -2.81 11.59 19.02
C SER A 213 -2.24 10.19 19.27
N PRO A 214 -2.04 9.84 20.56
CA PRO A 214 -1.44 8.57 20.96
C PRO A 214 -2.29 7.42 20.44
N ILE A 215 -1.60 6.34 20.02
CA ILE A 215 -2.19 5.05 19.74
C ILE A 215 -3.08 4.69 20.94
N ASN A 216 -4.40 4.80 20.77
CA ASN A 216 -5.33 4.46 21.84
C ASN A 216 -5.47 2.94 21.83
N HIS A 217 -4.81 2.29 22.79
CA HIS A 217 -4.72 0.84 22.90
C HIS A 217 -6.03 0.22 23.41
N ASP A 218 -7.12 0.41 22.67
CA ASP A 218 -8.29 -0.46 22.79
C ASP A 218 -7.94 -1.77 22.08
N LYS A 219 -8.21 -2.92 22.70
CA LYS A 219 -7.80 -4.24 22.13
C LYS A 219 -8.38 -4.50 20.73
N ASP A 220 -9.44 -3.79 20.36
CA ASP A 220 -10.08 -3.83 19.05
C ASP A 220 -9.64 -2.68 18.09
N LYS A 221 -8.90 -1.68 18.58
CA LYS A 221 -8.52 -0.45 17.85
C LYS A 221 -7.02 -0.26 17.63
N ILE A 222 -6.16 -1.18 18.08
CA ILE A 222 -4.71 -1.09 17.82
C ILE A 222 -4.42 -1.11 16.30
N PHE A 223 -5.18 -1.89 15.54
CA PHE A 223 -5.11 -1.88 14.07
C PHE A 223 -5.60 -0.56 13.46
N SER A 224 -6.44 0.17 14.19
CA SER A 224 -7.20 1.33 13.71
C SER A 224 -6.39 2.67 13.69
N SER A 225 -5.11 2.59 14.06
CA SER A 225 -4.19 3.74 14.11
C SER A 225 -2.90 3.46 13.34
N VAL A 226 -2.48 2.20 13.34
CA VAL A 226 -1.38 1.71 12.51
C VAL A 226 -1.75 1.73 11.02
N SER A 227 -2.99 1.37 10.69
CA SER A 227 -3.43 1.27 9.29
C SER A 227 -3.45 2.63 8.59
N SER A 228 -4.08 3.61 9.24
CA SER A 228 -4.04 5.00 8.78
C SER A 228 -2.62 5.57 8.74
N HIS A 229 -1.76 5.19 9.68
CA HIS A 229 -0.35 5.61 9.67
C HIS A 229 0.40 5.10 8.43
N VAL A 230 0.30 3.80 8.12
CA VAL A 230 0.90 3.22 6.90
C VAL A 230 0.39 3.93 5.65
N MET A 231 -0.92 4.20 5.59
CA MET A 231 -1.55 4.87 4.46
C MET A 231 -1.09 6.32 4.26
N LYS A 232 -0.86 7.07 5.34
CA LYS A 232 -0.26 8.41 5.27
C LYS A 232 1.15 8.40 4.67
N GLN A 233 1.92 7.32 4.85
CA GLN A 233 3.25 7.21 4.22
C GLN A 233 3.16 7.04 2.70
N TYR A 234 2.13 6.35 2.20
CA TYR A 234 1.88 6.27 0.77
C TYR A 234 1.49 7.63 0.19
N GLU A 235 0.60 8.37 0.85
CA GLU A 235 0.25 9.74 0.45
C GLU A 235 1.47 10.68 0.46
N ALA A 236 2.37 10.51 1.43
CA ALA A 236 3.62 11.24 1.52
C ALA A 236 4.51 11.05 0.30
N CYS A 237 4.66 9.80 -0.16
CA CYS A 237 5.44 9.47 -1.35
C CYS A 237 4.89 10.14 -2.61
N ILE A 238 3.56 10.19 -2.77
CA ILE A 238 2.90 10.82 -3.91
C ILE A 238 3.16 12.32 -3.91
N ARG A 239 3.04 12.96 -2.74
CA ARG A 239 3.29 14.39 -2.58
C ARG A 239 4.73 14.74 -2.89
N LEU A 240 5.69 14.02 -2.29
CA LEU A 240 7.12 14.19 -2.58
C LEU A 240 7.43 14.12 -4.07
N SER A 241 6.84 13.14 -4.76
CA SER A 241 7.02 12.95 -6.19
C SER A 241 6.35 14.04 -7.04
N SER A 242 5.30 14.68 -6.54
CA SER A 242 4.59 15.77 -7.23
C SER A 242 5.30 17.11 -7.05
N ASP A 243 5.85 17.35 -5.87
CA ASP A 243 6.50 18.62 -5.50
C ASP A 243 7.91 18.71 -6.11
N PHE A 244 8.64 17.59 -6.17
CA PHE A 244 10.06 17.60 -6.57
C PHE A 244 10.33 18.13 -7.98
N PRO A 245 9.61 17.73 -9.05
CA PRO A 245 9.89 18.21 -10.40
C PRO A 245 9.73 19.73 -10.55
N LYS A 246 8.81 20.34 -9.81
CA LYS A 246 8.62 21.80 -9.80
C LYS A 246 9.81 22.48 -9.14
N ASN A 247 10.13 22.07 -7.92
CA ASN A 247 11.26 22.61 -7.16
C ASN A 247 12.59 22.45 -7.92
N ARG A 248 12.83 21.29 -8.53
CA ARG A 248 14.05 21.03 -9.32
C ARG A 248 14.18 21.97 -10.53
N ARG A 249 13.08 22.28 -11.22
CA ARG A 249 13.09 23.19 -12.39
C ARG A 249 13.35 24.64 -12.00
N GLU A 250 12.82 25.05 -10.86
CA GLU A 250 12.92 26.43 -10.36
C GLU A 250 14.21 26.68 -9.56
N PHE A 251 14.95 25.62 -9.25
CA PHE A 251 16.16 25.71 -8.44
C PHE A 251 17.33 26.32 -9.21
N HIS A 252 17.70 27.53 -8.80
CA HIS A 252 18.89 28.23 -9.23
C HIS A 252 19.64 28.73 -8.00
N PRO A 253 20.80 28.15 -7.62
CA PRO A 253 21.46 28.43 -6.33
C PRO A 253 21.57 29.92 -5.98
N GLU A 254 21.86 30.75 -6.98
CA GLU A 254 22.05 32.19 -6.87
C GLU A 254 20.75 33.00 -6.68
N LYS A 255 19.60 32.44 -7.06
CA LYS A 255 18.28 33.10 -7.04
C LYS A 255 17.28 32.41 -6.13
N THR A 256 17.72 31.37 -5.41
CA THR A 256 16.84 30.54 -4.60
C THR A 256 16.49 31.25 -3.30
N THR A 257 15.21 31.24 -2.95
CA THR A 257 14.73 31.83 -1.70
C THR A 257 14.96 30.90 -0.51
N GLU A 258 15.07 31.45 0.70
CA GLU A 258 15.16 30.66 1.94
C GLU A 258 13.97 29.69 2.09
N SER A 259 12.78 30.11 1.67
CA SER A 259 11.58 29.26 1.68
C SER A 259 11.74 28.01 0.80
N THR A 260 12.31 28.16 -0.40
CA THR A 260 12.59 27.03 -1.29
C THR A 260 13.62 26.08 -0.68
N ILE A 261 14.66 26.61 -0.02
CA ILE A 261 15.66 25.79 0.66
C ILE A 261 15.05 25.00 1.82
N LEU A 262 14.27 25.66 2.68
CA LEU A 262 13.55 24.99 3.77
C LEU A 262 12.63 23.88 3.25
N HIS A 263 11.96 24.13 2.12
CA HIS A 263 11.11 23.12 1.49
C HIS A 263 11.92 21.92 0.96
N LEU A 264 13.08 22.14 0.34
CA LEU A 264 13.97 21.04 -0.08
C LEU A 264 14.48 20.21 1.12
N ILE A 265 14.82 20.86 2.24
CA ILE A 265 15.23 20.20 3.49
C ILE A 265 14.08 19.38 4.08
N GLU A 266 12.86 19.93 4.09
CA GLU A 266 11.65 19.23 4.52
C GLU A 266 11.37 17.99 3.63
N MET A 267 11.51 18.14 2.31
CA MET A 267 11.37 17.02 1.37
C MET A 267 12.41 15.92 1.61
N LEU A 268 13.66 16.29 1.85
CA LEU A 268 14.74 15.35 2.15
C LEU A 268 14.44 14.58 3.43
N SER A 269 14.07 15.30 4.49
CA SER A 269 13.74 14.69 5.79
C SER A 269 12.59 13.68 5.68
N ARG A 270 11.57 13.99 4.86
CA ARG A 270 10.44 13.09 4.60
C ARG A 270 10.84 11.85 3.78
N ALA A 271 11.67 12.02 2.76
CA ALA A 271 12.15 10.90 1.96
C ALA A 271 13.02 9.95 2.79
N GLN A 272 13.86 10.49 3.68
CA GLN A 272 14.65 9.73 4.64
C GLN A 272 13.76 8.98 5.63
N ALA A 273 12.78 9.65 6.24
CA ALA A 273 11.85 8.99 7.14
C ALA A 273 11.10 7.83 6.45
N PHE A 274 10.71 8.00 5.18
CA PHE A 274 10.10 6.91 4.42
C PHE A 274 11.06 5.72 4.24
N VAL A 275 12.32 5.97 3.89
CA VAL A 275 13.36 4.95 3.78
C VAL A 275 13.56 4.25 5.13
N ASP A 276 13.78 5.00 6.20
CA ASP A 276 14.04 4.47 7.55
C ASP A 276 12.87 3.62 8.09
N MET A 277 11.64 3.94 7.71
CA MET A 277 10.43 3.21 8.14
C MET A 277 10.11 1.99 7.28
N ASN A 278 10.48 1.98 6.00
CA ASN A 278 10.12 0.92 5.06
C ASN A 278 11.26 -0.04 4.72
N VAL A 279 12.47 0.23 5.20
CA VAL A 279 13.67 -0.49 4.77
C VAL A 279 14.32 -1.19 5.95
N ASP A 280 14.11 -2.50 6.00
CA ASP A 280 15.17 -3.39 6.43
C ASP A 280 16.09 -3.59 5.21
N PHE A 281 17.27 -2.98 5.22
CA PHE A 281 18.20 -2.96 4.08
C PHE A 281 18.66 -4.37 3.66
N GLU A 282 18.51 -5.36 4.55
CA GLU A 282 18.80 -6.76 4.25
C GLU A 282 17.72 -7.39 3.35
N LEU A 283 16.46 -6.95 3.44
CA LEU A 283 15.35 -7.45 2.61
C LEU A 283 15.43 -6.99 1.14
N VAL A 284 16.04 -5.82 0.91
CA VAL A 284 16.24 -5.26 -0.43
C VAL A 284 17.30 -6.05 -1.22
N LYS A 285 18.15 -6.82 -0.52
CA LYS A 285 19.24 -7.59 -1.10
C LYS A 285 18.86 -9.00 -1.57
N GLU A 286 17.66 -9.50 -1.27
CA GLU A 286 17.19 -10.82 -1.70
C GLU A 286 16.20 -10.70 -2.86
N PRO A 287 16.65 -10.70 -4.14
CA PRO A 287 15.79 -10.40 -5.28
C PRO A 287 14.94 -11.60 -5.70
N ASN A 288 15.06 -12.75 -5.02
CA ASN A 288 14.77 -14.07 -5.58
C ASN A 288 13.81 -14.93 -4.74
N THR A 289 12.99 -14.34 -3.88
CA THR A 289 11.81 -15.05 -3.38
C THR A 289 10.55 -14.53 -4.05
N THR A 290 9.74 -15.47 -4.51
CA THR A 290 8.51 -15.37 -5.31
C THR A 290 7.38 -14.54 -4.67
N GLY A 291 7.59 -13.95 -3.49
CA GLY A 291 6.80 -12.83 -2.95
C GLY A 291 7.00 -11.49 -3.69
N SER A 292 7.32 -11.57 -4.98
CA SER A 292 8.08 -10.58 -5.74
C SER A 292 7.35 -9.29 -6.08
N THR A 293 6.03 -9.19 -5.97
CA THR A 293 5.30 -7.96 -6.40
C THR A 293 5.23 -6.90 -5.31
N ALA A 294 4.99 -7.28 -4.06
CA ALA A 294 5.10 -6.34 -2.93
C ALA A 294 6.56 -5.89 -2.73
N SER A 295 7.52 -6.79 -2.96
CA SER A 295 8.95 -6.44 -2.92
C SER A 295 9.37 -5.62 -4.12
N LEU A 296 8.92 -5.89 -5.35
CA LEU A 296 9.19 -5.03 -6.52
C LEU A 296 8.57 -3.64 -6.40
N TRP A 297 7.39 -3.50 -5.79
CA TRP A 297 6.75 -2.18 -5.62
C TRP A 297 7.35 -1.38 -4.47
N ARG A 298 7.65 -2.02 -3.34
CA ARG A 298 8.45 -1.40 -2.28
C ARG A 298 9.85 -1.07 -2.78
N LEU A 299 10.45 -1.92 -3.59
CA LEU A 299 11.75 -1.67 -4.23
C LEU A 299 11.67 -0.50 -5.20
N ALA A 300 10.65 -0.44 -6.06
CA ALA A 300 10.47 0.69 -6.99
C ALA A 300 10.29 2.01 -6.23
N GLN A 301 9.58 2.00 -5.10
CA GLN A 301 9.40 3.17 -4.23
C GLN A 301 10.66 3.53 -3.48
N PHE A 302 11.31 2.54 -2.89
CA PHE A 302 12.60 2.68 -2.24
C PHE A 302 13.60 3.29 -3.20
N LEU A 303 13.77 2.71 -4.39
CA LEU A 303 14.63 3.23 -5.45
C LEU A 303 14.25 4.67 -5.82
N LYS A 304 12.96 4.96 -5.96
CA LYS A 304 12.49 6.33 -6.27
C LYS A 304 12.79 7.32 -5.14
N CYS A 305 12.61 6.92 -3.88
CA CYS A 305 12.94 7.73 -2.70
C CYS A 305 14.45 7.91 -2.57
N CYS A 306 15.26 6.88 -2.83
CA CYS A 306 16.71 6.97 -2.87
C CYS A 306 17.18 7.91 -3.97
N MET A 307 16.64 7.79 -5.19
CA MET A 307 16.94 8.73 -6.29
C MET A 307 16.54 10.16 -5.92
N LEU A 308 15.41 10.35 -5.24
CA LEU A 308 14.98 11.65 -4.75
C LEU A 308 15.93 12.21 -3.68
N ILE A 309 16.38 11.39 -2.73
CA ILE A 309 17.39 11.78 -1.71
C ILE A 309 18.68 12.21 -2.40
N ILE A 310 19.16 11.43 -3.38
CA ILE A 310 20.37 11.74 -4.14
C ILE A 310 20.23 13.09 -4.84
N ASP A 311 19.14 13.31 -5.57
CA ASP A 311 18.93 14.56 -6.29
C ASP A 311 18.76 15.75 -5.32
N LEU A 312 18.04 15.60 -4.21
CA LEU A 312 17.85 16.65 -3.20
C LEU A 312 19.17 17.04 -2.53
N CYS A 313 19.98 16.07 -2.14
CA CYS A 313 21.31 16.30 -1.59
C CYS A 313 22.23 16.99 -2.59
N GLU A 314 22.13 16.67 -3.89
CA GLU A 314 22.87 17.38 -4.93
C GLU A 314 22.46 18.85 -5.03
N LEU A 315 21.16 19.16 -5.06
CA LEU A 315 20.67 20.55 -5.11
C LEU A 315 21.12 21.32 -3.86
N LEU A 316 20.93 20.76 -2.66
CA LEU A 316 21.34 21.38 -1.40
C LEU A 316 22.86 21.57 -1.33
N GLY A 317 23.64 20.58 -1.80
CA GLY A 317 25.10 20.68 -1.89
C GLY A 317 25.58 21.79 -2.83
N ARG A 318 24.87 22.05 -3.94
CA ARG A 318 25.14 23.18 -4.83
C ARG A 318 24.80 24.52 -4.17
N HIS A 319 23.70 24.61 -3.41
CA HIS A 319 23.36 25.83 -2.68
C HIS A 319 24.41 26.17 -1.61
N TYR A 320 24.80 25.18 -0.81
CA TYR A 320 25.80 25.33 0.26
C TYR A 320 27.24 25.18 -0.23
N GLN A 321 27.54 25.46 -1.51
CA GLN A 321 28.87 25.25 -2.09
C GLN A 321 30.01 25.98 -1.34
N HIS A 322 29.69 27.13 -0.71
CA HIS A 322 30.63 27.95 0.06
C HIS A 322 30.60 27.65 1.57
N GLN A 323 29.76 26.72 2.03
CA GLN A 323 29.64 26.30 3.43
C GLN A 323 30.05 24.82 3.54
N SER A 324 31.36 24.57 3.58
CA SER A 324 31.96 23.23 3.48
C SER A 324 31.35 22.22 4.45
N GLU A 325 31.18 22.59 5.72
CA GLU A 325 30.62 21.72 6.76
C GLU A 325 29.17 21.30 6.46
N ILE A 326 28.35 22.21 5.94
CA ILE A 326 26.94 21.92 5.61
C ILE A 326 26.87 21.06 4.35
N ARG A 327 27.69 21.38 3.35
CA ARG A 327 27.79 20.57 2.12
C ARG A 327 28.23 19.14 2.41
N GLU A 328 29.20 18.95 3.31
CA GLU A 328 29.67 17.62 3.72
C GLU A 328 28.56 16.78 4.36
N LYS A 329 27.65 17.39 5.13
CA LYS A 329 26.48 16.67 5.69
C LYS A 329 25.59 16.08 4.60
N TYR A 330 25.26 16.87 3.57
CA TYR A 330 24.41 16.38 2.46
C TYR A 330 25.13 15.35 1.59
N LEU A 331 26.44 15.54 1.34
CA LEU A 331 27.25 14.54 0.64
C LEU A 331 27.34 13.22 1.42
N LYS A 332 27.36 13.26 2.76
CA LYS A 332 27.35 12.05 3.59
C LYS A 332 26.01 11.31 3.50
N VAL A 333 24.89 12.03 3.47
CA VAL A 333 23.55 11.43 3.29
C VAL A 333 23.37 10.85 1.89
N GLN A 334 23.95 11.49 0.88
CA GLN A 334 23.88 11.03 -0.51
C GLN A 334 24.62 9.72 -0.76
N ARG A 335 25.71 9.46 -0.01
CA ARG A 335 26.55 8.28 -0.14
C ARG A 335 25.95 7.07 0.57
#